data_AF-A0A2J7Q2D0-F1
#
_entry.id   AF-A0A2J7Q2D0-F1
#
_cell.length_a   1.000
_cell.length_b   1.000
_cell.length_c   1.000
_cell.angle_alpha   90.00
_cell.angle_beta   90.00
_cell.angle_gamma   90.00
#
_symmetry.space_group_name_H-M   'P 1'
#
loop_
_entity.id
_entity.type
_entity.pdbx_description
1 polymer ?
#
loop_
_entity_poly.entity_id
_entity_poly.type
_entity_poly.pdbx_seq_one_letter_code
_entity_poly.pdbx_strand_id
1 'polypeptide(L)'
;MSDSHDESFSVFTKVQISGVLFKKSFAPHSNKWSKRFFIVKEGFLLYYSESEKKVFDKKGCFNIHPKGVIPVGGCIIQASTELGQDYVIRITSDSFVHGSVALGTETRYDQDRWIQVLQEAARITWENSRMGESIIRDLESQGLQLNKEKQSYVEKLHEETIALRDEIDKNEVGISLLFLSLGCAIA
;
A
#
# COMPACT_ATOMS: atom_id res chain seq x y z
N MET A 1 -10.79 -19.21 -23.47
CA MET A 1 -9.38 -19.03 -23.06
C MET A 1 -9.42 -18.62 -21.60
N SER A 2 -8.84 -19.46 -20.76
CA SER A 2 -8.95 -19.46 -19.30
C SER A 2 -8.09 -18.36 -18.69
N ASP A 3 -8.74 -17.37 -18.06
CA ASP A 3 -8.09 -16.38 -17.21
C ASP A 3 -7.95 -16.96 -15.79
N SER A 4 -6.77 -17.51 -15.53
CA SER A 4 -6.37 -18.06 -14.24
C SER A 4 -5.64 -16.98 -13.43
N HIS A 5 -6.36 -15.95 -12.98
CA HIS A 5 -5.84 -15.00 -11.99
C HIS A 5 -6.39 -15.35 -10.60
N ASP A 6 -5.96 -16.49 -10.07
CA ASP A 6 -6.17 -16.87 -8.67
C ASP A 6 -4.84 -17.30 -8.04
N GLU A 7 -3.82 -16.48 -8.21
CA GLU A 7 -2.66 -16.51 -7.33
C GLU A 7 -2.97 -15.61 -6.13
N SER A 8 -3.77 -16.18 -5.21
CA SER A 8 -3.58 -16.06 -3.78
C SER A 8 -2.82 -14.79 -3.35
N PHE A 9 -3.54 -13.68 -3.20
CA PHE A 9 -3.10 -12.64 -2.27
C PHE A 9 -3.17 -13.28 -0.88
N SER A 10 -2.15 -14.06 -0.55
CA SER A 10 -2.05 -14.76 0.73
C SER A 10 -1.90 -13.71 1.83
N VAL A 11 -3.05 -13.27 2.36
CA VAL A 11 -3.18 -12.44 3.58
C VAL A 11 -2.45 -13.08 4.79
N PHE A 12 -2.01 -14.33 4.65
CA PHE A 12 -1.14 -15.04 5.57
C PHE A 12 0.34 -14.93 5.16
N THR A 13 0.89 -13.72 5.05
CA THR A 13 2.35 -13.60 4.95
C THR A 13 2.96 -14.13 6.24
N LYS A 14 3.68 -15.24 6.14
CA LYS A 14 4.32 -15.93 7.26
C LYS A 14 5.29 -14.98 7.97
N VAL A 15 5.34 -15.05 9.29
CA VAL A 15 6.35 -14.35 10.11
C VAL A 15 7.74 -14.67 9.56
N GLN A 16 8.53 -13.63 9.24
CA GLN A 16 9.84 -13.79 8.60
C GLN A 16 10.91 -14.20 9.63
N ILE A 17 10.90 -13.56 10.80
CA ILE A 17 11.71 -13.94 11.96
C ILE A 17 11.03 -13.49 13.25
N SER A 18 11.24 -14.24 14.33
CA SER A 18 10.78 -13.88 15.66
C SER A 18 11.78 -14.34 16.72
N GLY A 19 11.90 -13.60 17.81
CA GLY A 19 12.82 -13.95 18.90
C GLY A 19 12.88 -12.88 19.98
N VAL A 20 13.55 -13.18 21.08
CA VAL A 20 13.77 -12.21 22.16
C VAL A 20 15.09 -11.52 21.92
N LEU A 21 15.06 -10.18 21.89
CA LEU A 21 16.23 -9.33 21.75
C LEU A 21 16.28 -8.34 22.90
N PHE A 22 17.46 -7.78 23.15
CA PHE A 22 17.62 -6.66 24.07
C PHE A 22 17.29 -5.36 23.36
N LYS A 23 16.32 -4.60 23.86
CA LYS A 23 16.02 -3.26 23.34
C LYS A 23 16.63 -2.20 24.26
N LYS A 24 17.37 -1.25 23.69
CA LYS A 24 17.81 -0.06 24.41
C LYS A 24 16.63 0.88 24.70
N SER A 25 16.64 1.49 25.89
CA SER A 25 15.71 2.56 26.23
C SER A 25 15.89 3.76 25.29
N PHE A 26 14.78 4.45 24.96
CA PHE A 26 14.82 5.70 24.20
C PHE A 26 15.15 6.92 25.08
N ALA A 27 15.26 6.73 26.40
CA ALA A 27 15.61 7.81 27.31
C ALA A 27 17.06 8.29 27.03
N PRO A 28 17.29 9.59 26.75
CA PRO A 28 18.56 10.10 26.20
C PRO A 28 19.83 9.78 27.00
N HIS A 29 19.71 9.46 28.29
CA HIS A 29 20.83 9.17 29.21
C HIS A 29 20.79 7.74 29.76
N SER A 30 19.92 6.88 29.23
CA SER A 30 19.72 5.54 29.76
C SER A 30 20.43 4.50 28.91
N ASN A 31 21.46 3.88 29.50
CA ASN A 31 22.08 2.67 28.96
C ASN A 31 21.38 1.39 29.44
N LYS A 32 20.11 1.49 29.84
CA LYS A 32 19.34 0.33 30.28
C LYS A 32 18.84 -0.45 29.06
N TRP A 33 19.20 -1.72 29.03
CA TRP A 33 18.72 -2.72 28.09
C TRP A 33 17.58 -3.51 28.71
N SER A 34 16.56 -3.84 27.92
CA SER A 34 15.42 -4.64 28.37
C SER A 34 15.08 -5.72 27.35
N LYS A 35 14.81 -6.94 27.81
CA LYS A 35 14.37 -8.03 26.92
C LYS A 35 12.96 -7.75 26.40
N ARG A 36 12.79 -7.88 25.08
CA ARG A 36 11.51 -7.74 24.38
C ARG A 36 11.39 -8.84 23.35
N PHE A 37 10.18 -9.33 23.16
CA PHE A 37 9.89 -10.28 22.09
C PHE A 37 9.61 -9.50 20.81
N PHE A 38 10.35 -9.79 19.75
CA PHE A 38 10.26 -9.13 18.46
C PHE A 38 9.76 -10.09 17.38
N ILE A 39 9.03 -9.52 16.42
CA ILE A 39 8.51 -10.21 15.24
C ILE A 39 8.75 -9.31 14.03
N VAL A 40 9.27 -9.85 12.94
CA VAL A 40 9.30 -9.18 11.63
C VAL A 40 8.23 -9.78 10.74
N LYS A 41 7.35 -8.93 10.22
CA LYS A 41 6.31 -9.28 9.26
C LYS A 41 6.04 -8.11 8.32
N GLU A 42 6.01 -8.38 7.02
CA GLU A 42 5.57 -7.44 5.97
C GLU A 42 6.28 -6.07 6.01
N GLY A 43 7.58 -6.05 6.37
CA GLY A 43 8.32 -4.78 6.46
C GLY A 43 8.09 -4.00 7.74
N PHE A 44 7.46 -4.61 8.74
CA PHE A 44 7.31 -4.06 10.09
C PHE A 44 8.06 -4.92 11.10
N LEU A 45 8.77 -4.26 12.00
CA LEU A 45 9.33 -4.84 13.21
C LEU A 45 8.39 -4.51 14.38
N LEU A 46 7.68 -5.51 14.88
CA LEU A 46 6.77 -5.41 16.01
C LEU A 46 7.47 -5.88 17.28
N TYR A 47 7.17 -5.26 18.42
CA TYR A 47 7.70 -5.73 19.70
C TYR A 47 6.67 -5.76 20.83
N TYR A 48 6.87 -6.73 21.72
CA TYR A 48 5.97 -7.09 22.81
C TYR A 48 6.73 -7.26 24.13
N SER A 49 6.02 -7.51 25.22
CA SER A 49 6.66 -8.06 26.43
C SER A 49 7.28 -9.42 26.14
N GLU A 50 8.37 -9.74 26.83
CA GLU A 50 9.05 -11.04 26.71
C GLU A 50 8.11 -12.23 26.99
N SER A 51 7.12 -12.06 27.88
CA SER A 51 6.10 -13.06 28.20
C SER A 51 5.29 -13.52 26.98
N GLU A 52 5.09 -12.65 25.99
CA GLU A 52 4.28 -12.97 24.80
C GLU A 52 4.94 -14.05 23.93
N LYS A 53 6.27 -14.24 24.02
CA LYS A 53 6.97 -15.31 23.29
C LYS A 53 6.36 -16.67 23.60
N LYS A 54 6.10 -16.97 24.88
CA LYS A 54 5.52 -18.26 25.30
C LYS A 54 4.10 -18.47 24.76
N VAL A 55 3.35 -17.38 24.59
CA VAL A 55 1.99 -17.43 24.03
C VAL A 55 2.05 -17.67 22.53
N PHE A 56 2.94 -16.95 21.84
CA PHE A 56 3.18 -17.11 20.41
C PHE A 56 3.62 -18.54 20.07
N ASP A 57 4.60 -19.09 20.79
CA ASP A 57 5.10 -20.46 20.57
C ASP A 57 3.99 -21.52 20.76
N LYS A 58 3.02 -21.27 21.65
CA LYS A 58 1.92 -22.21 21.93
C LYS A 58 0.76 -22.10 20.93
N LYS A 59 0.38 -20.88 20.57
CA LYS A 59 -0.82 -20.61 19.76
C LYS A 59 -0.53 -20.51 18.27
N GLY A 60 0.73 -20.23 17.89
CA GLY A 60 1.12 -19.96 16.51
C GLY A 60 0.63 -18.61 15.96
N CYS A 61 -0.07 -17.81 16.77
CA CYS A 61 -0.54 -16.47 16.43
C CYS A 61 0.03 -15.42 17.38
N PHE A 62 0.29 -14.21 16.85
CA PHE A 62 0.78 -13.09 17.65
C PHE A 62 -0.38 -12.15 18.03
N ASN A 63 -0.20 -11.43 19.13
CA ASN A 63 -1.17 -10.46 19.63
C ASN A 63 -1.26 -9.25 18.67
N ILE A 64 -2.47 -8.81 18.33
CA ILE A 64 -2.70 -7.67 17.42
C ILE A 64 -2.33 -6.30 18.04
N HIS A 65 -2.04 -6.25 19.34
CA HIS A 65 -1.66 -5.03 20.06
C HIS A 65 -0.19 -5.07 20.51
N PRO A 66 0.77 -4.77 19.62
CA PRO A 66 2.17 -4.63 19.98
C PRO A 66 2.39 -3.43 20.91
N LYS A 67 3.47 -3.48 21.69
CA LYS A 67 3.92 -2.32 22.49
C LYS A 67 4.49 -1.21 21.61
N GLY A 68 4.98 -1.56 20.44
CA GLY A 68 5.33 -0.61 19.41
C GLY A 68 5.60 -1.30 18.08
N VAL A 69 5.49 -0.50 17.03
CA VAL A 69 5.66 -0.90 15.64
C VAL A 69 6.71 0.00 15.04
N ILE A 70 7.70 -0.60 14.36
CA ILE A 70 8.77 0.11 13.68
C ILE A 70 8.67 -0.26 12.20
N PRO A 71 8.27 0.67 11.31
CA PRO A 71 8.36 0.43 9.88
C PRO A 71 9.84 0.35 9.49
N VAL A 72 10.26 -0.73 8.83
CA VAL A 72 11.66 -0.90 8.41
C VAL A 72 11.91 -0.43 6.98
N GLY A 73 10.86 -0.14 6.22
CA GLY A 73 10.97 0.45 4.89
C GLY A 73 11.80 1.75 4.92
N GLY A 74 12.82 1.83 4.07
CA GLY A 74 13.71 2.99 3.99
C GLY A 74 14.66 3.19 5.17
N CYS A 75 14.67 2.30 6.17
CA CYS A 75 15.59 2.39 7.30
C CYS A 75 16.99 1.90 6.93
N ILE A 76 18.02 2.51 7.53
CA ILE A 76 19.40 2.03 7.48
C ILE A 76 19.60 1.04 8.61
N ILE A 77 19.92 -0.22 8.28
CA ILE A 77 20.10 -1.32 9.24
C ILE A 77 21.56 -1.77 9.20
N GLN A 78 22.25 -1.64 10.33
CA GLN A 78 23.69 -1.89 10.44
C GLN A 78 24.07 -2.64 11.72
N ALA A 79 25.14 -3.43 11.64
CA ALA A 79 25.81 -3.99 12.81
C ALA A 79 26.60 -2.90 13.53
N SER A 80 26.62 -2.93 14.86
CA SER A 80 27.32 -2.00 15.73
C SER A 80 27.64 -2.65 17.08
N THR A 81 28.46 -1.98 17.87
CA THR A 81 28.79 -2.33 19.26
C THR A 81 28.36 -1.17 20.16
N GLU A 82 27.87 -1.46 21.37
CA GLU A 82 27.55 -0.44 22.37
C GLU A 82 27.96 -0.88 23.78
N LEU A 83 28.02 0.07 24.72
CA LEU A 83 28.28 -0.23 26.12
C LEU A 83 27.29 -1.25 26.67
N GLY A 84 27.82 -2.43 27.03
CA GLY A 84 27.08 -3.54 27.61
C GLY A 84 26.48 -4.54 26.61
N GLN A 85 26.69 -4.36 25.30
CA GLN A 85 26.25 -5.29 24.25
C GLN A 85 27.23 -5.27 23.06
N ASP A 86 27.85 -6.41 22.78
CA ASP A 86 28.84 -6.54 21.69
C ASP A 86 28.17 -6.72 20.31
N TYR A 87 26.96 -7.26 20.26
CA TYR A 87 26.27 -7.60 19.01
C TYR A 87 24.99 -6.78 18.86
N VAL A 88 25.11 -5.51 18.49
CA VAL A 88 24.00 -4.56 18.38
C VAL A 88 23.58 -4.33 16.94
N ILE A 89 22.29 -4.38 16.67
CA ILE A 89 21.66 -3.97 15.42
C ILE A 89 21.15 -2.55 15.62
N ARG A 90 21.68 -1.62 14.83
CA ARG A 90 21.21 -0.23 14.79
C ARG A 90 20.29 -0.06 13.59
N ILE A 91 19.10 0.45 13.87
CA ILE A 91 18.09 0.81 12.86
C ILE A 91 17.93 2.33 12.93
N THR A 92 18.29 3.02 11.86
CA THR A 92 18.27 4.49 11.78
C THR A 92 17.28 4.93 10.72
N SER A 93 16.51 5.97 11.03
CA SER A 93 15.61 6.63 10.09
C SER A 93 15.43 8.08 10.47
N ASP A 94 15.41 8.96 9.48
CA ASP A 94 15.11 10.38 9.67
C ASP A 94 13.68 10.61 10.19
N SER A 95 12.80 9.62 9.99
CA SER A 95 11.42 9.65 10.49
C SER A 95 11.30 9.31 11.99
N PHE A 96 12.36 8.80 12.63
CA PHE A 96 12.30 8.46 14.05
C PHE A 96 12.54 9.70 14.91
N VAL A 97 11.62 9.96 15.86
CA VAL A 97 11.75 11.05 16.84
C VAL A 97 13.07 10.98 17.63
N HIS A 98 13.58 9.77 17.87
CA HIS A 98 14.83 9.52 18.60
C HIS A 98 16.03 9.21 17.69
N GLY A 99 15.88 9.36 16.37
CA GLY A 99 16.91 9.14 15.34
C GLY A 99 17.30 7.68 15.10
N SER A 100 17.34 6.82 16.12
CA SER A 100 17.66 5.41 15.95
C SER A 100 17.06 4.49 17.01
N VAL A 101 16.99 3.20 16.68
CA VAL A 101 16.64 2.09 17.56
C VAL A 101 17.85 1.16 17.63
N ALA A 102 18.26 0.78 18.85
CA ALA A 102 19.34 -0.18 19.07
C ALA A 102 18.81 -1.48 19.70
N LEU A 103 19.14 -2.60 19.07
CA LEU A 103 18.73 -3.95 19.47
C LEU A 103 19.96 -4.84 19.70
N GLY A 104 20.18 -5.33 20.90
CA GLY A 104 21.23 -6.29 21.23
C GLY A 104 20.79 -7.73 20.98
N THR A 105 21.72 -8.53 20.47
CA THR A 105 21.59 -9.98 20.24
C THR A 105 22.62 -10.73 21.11
N GLU A 106 22.40 -12.02 21.36
CA GLU A 106 23.30 -12.82 22.19
C GLU A 106 24.56 -13.26 21.44
N THR A 107 24.47 -13.44 20.12
CA THR A 107 25.57 -13.92 19.29
C THR A 107 25.70 -13.12 17.99
N ARG A 108 26.91 -13.07 17.43
CA ARG A 108 27.15 -12.51 16.09
C ARG A 108 26.30 -13.18 15.01
N TYR A 109 26.09 -14.49 15.13
CA TYR A 109 25.25 -15.23 14.18
C TYR A 109 23.80 -14.75 14.21
N ASP A 110 23.23 -14.52 15.39
CA ASP A 110 21.89 -13.96 15.51
C ASP A 110 21.83 -12.54 14.98
N GLN A 111 22.84 -11.70 15.26
CA GLN A 111 22.95 -10.36 14.70
C GLN A 111 22.88 -10.37 13.17
N ASP A 112 23.74 -11.16 12.52
CA ASP A 112 23.83 -11.26 11.07
C ASP A 112 22.49 -11.75 10.48
N ARG A 113 21.90 -12.78 11.10
CA ARG A 113 20.61 -13.34 10.67
C ARG A 113 19.48 -12.31 10.77
N TRP A 114 19.39 -11.57 11.87
CA TRP A 114 18.37 -10.53 12.04
C TRP A 114 18.57 -9.37 11.09
N ILE A 115 19.81 -8.91 10.89
CA ILE A 115 20.15 -7.84 9.93
C ILE A 115 19.71 -8.25 8.53
N GLN A 116 20.05 -9.47 8.09
CA GLN A 116 19.69 -9.96 6.77
C GLN A 116 18.17 -9.93 6.54
N VAL A 117 17.39 -10.43 7.50
CA VAL A 117 15.92 -10.46 7.39
C VAL A 117 15.32 -9.06 7.42
N LEU A 118 15.84 -8.16 8.27
CA LEU A 118 15.38 -6.78 8.36
C LEU A 118 15.68 -6.00 7.06
N GLN A 119 16.85 -6.19 6.48
CA GLN A 119 17.24 -5.56 5.21
C GLN A 119 16.37 -6.05 4.06
N GLU A 120 16.10 -7.35 4.00
CA GLU A 120 15.21 -7.90 2.97
C GLU A 120 13.77 -7.40 3.15
N ALA A 121 13.28 -7.34 4.40
CA ALA A 121 11.97 -6.78 4.71
C ALA A 121 11.88 -5.29 4.32
N ALA A 122 12.94 -4.51 4.55
CA ALA A 122 13.00 -3.11 4.14
C ALA A 122 12.96 -2.94 2.60
N ARG A 123 13.63 -3.83 1.87
CA ARG A 123 13.66 -3.85 0.40
C ARG A 123 12.30 -4.21 -0.21
N ILE A 124 11.64 -5.24 0.33
CA ILE A 124 10.32 -5.69 -0.16
C ILE A 124 9.29 -4.56 -0.04
N THR A 125 9.27 -3.83 1.08
CA THR A 125 8.35 -2.70 1.24
C THR A 125 8.58 -1.62 0.18
N TRP A 126 9.84 -1.31 -0.14
CA TRP A 126 10.16 -0.31 -1.16
C TRP A 126 9.70 -0.74 -2.55
N GLU A 127 9.95 -1.99 -2.92
CA GLU A 127 9.53 -2.54 -4.21
C GLU A 127 8.01 -2.60 -4.33
N ASN A 128 7.30 -3.02 -3.27
CA ASN A 128 5.85 -3.08 -3.24
C ASN A 128 5.21 -1.69 -3.33
N SER A 129 5.79 -0.68 -2.66
CA SER A 129 5.33 0.72 -2.80
C SER A 129 5.53 1.23 -4.23
N ARG A 130 6.70 0.98 -4.84
CA ARG A 130 6.98 1.37 -6.23
C ARG A 130 6.03 0.71 -7.22
N MET A 131 5.79 -0.60 -7.06
CA MET A 131 4.86 -1.34 -7.90
C MET A 131 3.43 -0.85 -7.75
N GLY A 132 2.98 -0.59 -6.51
CA GLY A 132 1.66 -0.01 -6.23
C GLY A 132 1.46 1.35 -6.89
N GLU A 133 2.46 2.23 -6.84
CA GLU A 133 2.40 3.53 -7.53
C GLU A 133 2.30 3.39 -9.06
N SER A 134 2.98 2.41 -9.65
CA SER A 134 2.86 2.14 -11.09
C SER A 134 1.45 1.71 -11.46
N ILE A 135 0.86 0.79 -10.70
CA ILE A 135 -0.51 0.30 -10.93
C ILE A 135 -1.52 1.44 -10.81
N ILE A 136 -1.40 2.29 -9.78
CA ILE A 136 -2.28 3.45 -9.59
C ILE A 136 -2.23 4.38 -10.80
N ARG A 137 -1.01 4.68 -11.28
CA ARG A 137 -0.82 5.55 -12.44
C ARG A 137 -1.44 4.97 -13.72
N ASP A 138 -1.33 3.66 -13.92
CA ASP A 138 -1.93 2.99 -15.06
C ASP A 138 -3.46 3.03 -15.00
N LEU A 139 -4.04 2.81 -13.81
CA LEU A 139 -5.49 2.92 -13.59
C LEU A 139 -6.01 4.35 -13.81
N GLU A 140 -5.27 5.36 -13.37
CA GLU A 140 -5.62 6.77 -13.62
C GLU A 140 -5.60 7.10 -15.12
N SER A 141 -4.59 6.62 -15.85
CA SER A 141 -4.48 6.78 -17.30
C SER A 141 -5.64 6.12 -18.04
N GLN A 142 -5.96 4.87 -17.71
CA GLN A 142 -7.10 4.14 -18.28
C GLN A 142 -8.43 4.83 -17.97
N GLY A 143 -8.63 5.29 -16.73
CA GLY A 143 -9.83 6.02 -16.34
C GLY A 143 -9.98 7.34 -17.11
N LEU A 144 -8.89 8.06 -17.34
CA LEU A 144 -8.90 9.28 -18.14
C LEU A 144 -9.24 8.99 -19.61
N GLN A 145 -8.71 7.92 -20.19
CA GLN A 145 -9.03 7.52 -21.57
C GLN A 145 -10.50 7.14 -21.73
N LEU A 146 -11.03 6.30 -20.85
CA LEU A 146 -12.44 5.90 -20.87
C LEU A 146 -13.38 7.10 -20.74
N ASN A 147 -13.02 8.08 -19.92
CA ASN A 147 -13.82 9.30 -19.78
C ASN A 147 -13.82 10.14 -21.07
N LYS A 148 -12.66 10.25 -21.75
CA LYS A 148 -12.58 10.93 -23.06
C LYS A 148 -13.42 10.21 -24.12
N GLU A 149 -13.36 8.89 -24.17
CA GLU A 149 -14.18 8.10 -25.11
C GLU A 149 -15.67 8.30 -24.85
N LYS A 150 -16.08 8.20 -23.57
CA LYS A 150 -17.46 8.46 -23.15
C LYS A 150 -17.92 9.86 -23.59
N GLN A 151 -17.09 10.88 -23.37
CA GLN A 151 -17.40 12.26 -23.75
C GLN A 151 -17.62 12.38 -25.27
N SER A 152 -16.73 11.79 -26.08
CA SER A 152 -16.87 11.79 -27.54
C SER A 152 -18.12 11.05 -28.02
N TYR A 153 -18.49 9.93 -27.37
CA TYR A 153 -19.73 9.22 -27.68
C TYR A 153 -20.97 10.05 -27.34
N VAL A 154 -20.96 10.74 -26.20
CA VAL A 154 -22.06 11.62 -25.78
C VAL A 154 -22.22 12.78 -26.77
N GLU A 155 -21.11 13.38 -27.22
CA GLU A 155 -21.12 14.45 -28.22
C GLU A 155 -21.74 13.99 -29.55
N LYS A 156 -21.36 12.81 -30.04
CA LYS A 156 -21.96 12.24 -31.27
C LYS A 156 -23.46 12.00 -31.14
N LEU A 157 -23.91 11.44 -30.03
CA LEU A 157 -25.34 11.23 -29.77
C LEU A 157 -26.10 12.56 -29.67
N HIS A 158 -25.46 13.58 -29.10
CA HIS A 158 -26.03 14.92 -29.02
C HIS A 158 -26.18 15.57 -30.41
N GLU A 159 -25.14 15.47 -31.25
CA GLU A 159 -25.19 15.95 -32.64
C GLU A 159 -26.30 15.26 -33.45
N GLU A 160 -26.41 13.92 -33.34
CA GLU A 160 -27.47 13.16 -34.02
C GLU A 160 -28.87 13.58 -33.52
N THR A 161 -29.04 13.81 -32.22
CA THR A 161 -30.29 14.28 -31.64
C THR A 161 -30.68 15.67 -32.17
N ILE A 162 -29.70 16.59 -32.32
CA ILE A 162 -29.93 17.92 -32.89
C ILE A 162 -30.33 17.81 -34.36
N ALA A 163 -29.61 17.02 -35.16
CA ALA A 163 -29.91 16.85 -36.58
C ALA A 163 -31.33 16.30 -36.82
N LEU A 164 -31.74 15.28 -36.05
CA LEU A 164 -33.09 14.73 -36.10
C LEU A 164 -34.15 15.76 -35.69
N ARG A 165 -33.85 16.61 -34.70
CA ARG A 165 -34.78 17.68 -34.28
C ARG A 165 -34.98 18.70 -35.40
N ASP A 166 -33.91 19.12 -36.06
CA ASP A 166 -33.97 20.06 -37.18
C ASP A 166 -34.76 19.50 -38.38
N GLU A 167 -34.66 18.18 -38.63
CA GLU A 167 -35.47 17.51 -39.67
C GLU A 167 -36.96 17.48 -39.31
N ILE A 168 -37.29 17.18 -38.04
CA ILE A 168 -38.67 17.21 -37.54
C ILE A 168 -39.25 18.62 -37.71
N ASP A 169 -38.53 19.65 -37.27
CA ASP A 169 -38.99 21.03 -37.35
C ASP A 169 -39.20 21.47 -38.82
N LYS A 170 -38.31 21.10 -39.74
CA LYS A 170 -38.48 21.36 -41.19
C LYS A 170 -39.69 20.65 -41.77
N ASN A 171 -39.91 19.39 -41.39
CA ASN A 171 -41.04 18.60 -41.84
C ASN A 171 -42.37 19.15 -41.30
N GLU A 172 -42.43 19.58 -40.04
CA GLU A 172 -43.61 20.24 -39.46
C GLU A 172 -43.94 21.53 -40.20
N VAL A 173 -42.94 22.37 -40.51
CA VAL A 173 -43.12 23.60 -41.28
C VAL A 173 -43.60 23.30 -42.70
N GLY A 174 -43.04 22.28 -43.36
CA GLY A 174 -43.45 21.85 -44.70
C GLY A 174 -44.90 21.34 -44.74
N ILE A 175 -45.31 20.55 -43.74
CA ILE A 175 -46.68 20.07 -43.58
C ILE A 175 -47.63 21.25 -43.34
N SER A 176 -47.26 22.20 -42.49
CA SER A 176 -48.06 23.40 -42.21
C SER A 176 -48.26 24.27 -43.46
N LEU A 177 -47.20 24.46 -44.26
CA LEU A 177 -47.26 25.16 -45.56
C LEU A 177 -48.14 24.44 -46.59
N LEU A 178 -48.07 23.10 -46.65
CA LEU A 178 -48.94 22.29 -47.50
C LEU A 178 -50.41 22.46 -47.11
N PHE A 179 -50.73 22.42 -45.82
CA PHE A 179 -52.10 22.66 -45.33
C PHE A 179 -52.60 24.07 -45.66
N LEU A 180 -51.76 25.10 -45.53
CA LEU A 180 -52.11 26.47 -45.98
C LEU A 180 -52.36 26.53 -47.50
N SER A 181 -51.52 25.87 -48.30
CA SER A 181 -51.65 25.88 -49.76
C SER A 181 -52.88 25.12 -50.27
N LEU A 182 -53.21 23.96 -49.68
CA LEU A 182 -54.44 23.23 -50.00
C LEU A 182 -55.69 23.95 -49.47
N GLY A 183 -55.60 24.61 -48.31
CA GLY A 183 -56.69 25.43 -47.77
C GLY A 183 -57.04 26.62 -48.67
N CYS A 184 -56.03 27.24 -49.31
CA CYS A 184 -56.24 28.30 -50.31
C CYS A 184 -56.77 27.80 -51.66
N ALA A 185 -56.62 26.51 -52.00
CA ALA A 185 -57.07 25.95 -53.27
C ALA A 185 -58.55 25.49 -53.27
N ILE A 186 -59.22 25.51 -52.10
CA ILE A 186 -60.61 25.05 -51.91
C ILE A 186 -61.59 26.23 -51.69
N ALA A 187 -61.10 27.48 -51.71
CA ALA A 187 -61.90 28.71 -51.62
C ALA A 187 -62.06 29.37 -53.00
#